data_AF-B1ZQ61-F1
#
_entry.id   AF-B1ZQ61-F1
#
_cell.length_a   1.000
_cell.length_b   1.000
_cell.length_c   1.000
_cell.angle_alpha   90.00
_cell.angle_beta   90.00
_cell.angle_gamma   90.00
#
_symmetry.space_group_name_H-M   'P 1'
#
loop_
_entity.id
_entity.type
_entity.pdbx_description
1 polymer ?
#
loop_
_entity_poly.entity_id
_entity_poly.type
_entity_poly.pdbx_seq_one_letter_code
_entity_poly.pdbx_strand_id
1 'polypeptide(L)'
;MDAGTLLLCSSCVAVAVIHTLAGPDHYVPFVAMARARNWSWQRTSWITLACGLGHLTSSIGLGIVAAWFGVELQRVAHIESVRGSVATWGLIAFGAIYFAWGLRRAARGQSHDHAHWHTQTGLHRHAHSHEGEHIHVHAGAQVEDGTGRARSITPWVLFAIFVFGPCEPMIPLVMVPAAERDWLGVALVSVVFGTMTLLAMLGAVLLGLYGVQRIRLGVAERYTHALAGLTLLLTGGAMAAFGL
;
A
#
# COMPACT_ATOMS: atom_id res chain seq x y z
N MET A 1 5.52 -1.03 -37.01
CA MET A 1 4.75 -0.08 -36.18
C MET A 1 4.78 1.25 -36.88
N ASP A 2 3.62 1.83 -37.13
CA ASP A 2 3.46 3.19 -37.63
C ASP A 2 3.91 4.23 -36.58
N ALA A 3 4.18 5.45 -37.02
CA ALA A 3 4.69 6.52 -36.14
C ALA A 3 3.69 6.89 -35.02
N GLY A 4 2.38 6.75 -35.28
CA GLY A 4 1.32 7.02 -34.29
C GLY A 4 1.35 6.04 -33.14
N THR A 5 1.40 4.73 -33.43
CA THR A 5 1.53 3.69 -32.41
C THR A 5 2.83 3.83 -31.59
N LEU A 6 3.95 4.17 -32.22
CA LEU A 6 5.22 4.39 -31.52
C LEU A 6 5.13 5.56 -30.53
N LEU A 7 4.54 6.68 -30.95
CA LEU A 7 4.32 7.84 -30.09
C LEU A 7 3.42 7.47 -28.90
N LEU A 8 2.28 6.83 -29.16
CA LEU A 8 1.33 6.40 -28.13
C LEU A 8 1.97 5.47 -27.10
N CYS A 9 2.71 4.44 -27.55
CA CYS A 9 3.42 3.53 -26.65
C CYS A 9 4.49 4.26 -25.82
N SER A 10 5.25 5.19 -26.42
CA SER A 10 6.28 5.96 -25.70
C SER A 10 5.67 6.87 -24.62
N SER A 11 4.58 7.57 -24.94
CA SER A 11 3.85 8.39 -23.99
C SER A 11 3.24 7.54 -22.88
N CYS A 12 2.67 6.37 -23.23
CA CYS A 12 2.13 5.42 -22.28
C CYS A 12 3.19 4.95 -21.27
N VAL A 13 4.38 4.57 -21.74
CA VAL A 13 5.51 4.20 -20.88
C VAL A 13 5.93 5.36 -19.96
N ALA A 14 6.10 6.56 -20.51
CA ALA A 14 6.53 7.72 -19.74
C ALA A 14 5.50 8.09 -18.66
N VAL A 15 4.23 8.17 -19.04
CA VAL A 15 3.12 8.44 -18.11
C VAL A 15 3.04 7.35 -17.06
N ALA A 16 3.19 6.07 -17.44
CA ALA A 16 3.15 4.95 -16.51
C ALA A 16 4.19 5.07 -15.40
N VAL A 17 5.44 5.32 -15.79
CA VAL A 17 6.56 5.45 -14.86
C VAL A 17 6.44 6.72 -14.03
N ILE A 18 6.15 7.87 -14.65
CA ILE A 18 6.09 9.16 -13.96
C ILE A 18 4.98 9.18 -12.92
N HIS A 19 3.76 8.75 -13.25
CA HIS A 19 2.67 8.75 -12.26
C HIS A 19 3.00 7.82 -11.08
N THR A 20 3.57 6.64 -11.35
CA THR A 20 3.82 5.64 -10.30
C THR A 20 4.91 6.12 -9.33
N LEU A 21 5.93 6.81 -9.86
CA LEU A 21 7.01 7.34 -9.03
C LEU A 21 6.64 8.67 -8.36
N ALA A 22 5.78 9.47 -8.98
CA ALA A 22 5.30 10.73 -8.41
C ALA A 22 4.26 10.51 -7.30
N GLY A 23 3.43 9.46 -7.41
CA GLY A 23 2.43 9.08 -6.43
C GLY A 23 3.05 8.30 -5.26
N PRO A 24 3.29 8.91 -4.08
CA PRO A 24 3.87 8.20 -2.94
C PRO A 24 2.96 7.06 -2.46
N ASP A 25 1.67 7.17 -2.69
CA ASP A 25 0.65 6.19 -2.37
C ASP A 25 0.89 4.83 -3.04
N HIS A 26 1.58 4.77 -4.19
CA HIS A 26 1.84 3.53 -4.94
C HIS A 26 2.89 2.63 -4.30
N TYR A 27 3.82 3.17 -3.50
CA TYR A 27 4.93 2.40 -2.95
C TYR A 27 5.14 2.59 -1.44
N VAL A 28 4.91 3.80 -0.93
CA VAL A 28 5.16 4.13 0.49
C VAL A 28 4.37 3.24 1.45
N PRO A 29 3.06 2.98 1.23
CA PRO A 29 2.30 2.11 2.12
C PRO A 29 2.88 0.70 2.26
N PHE A 30 3.36 0.11 1.16
CA PHE A 30 3.95 -1.24 1.21
C PHE A 30 5.29 -1.23 1.94
N VAL A 31 6.14 -0.24 1.69
CA VAL A 31 7.45 -0.13 2.36
C VAL A 31 7.25 0.05 3.88
N ALA A 32 6.36 0.97 4.26
CA ALA A 32 6.04 1.25 5.66
C ALA A 32 5.49 0.01 6.38
N MET A 33 4.52 -0.67 5.77
CA MET A 33 3.91 -1.86 6.35
C MET A 33 4.85 -3.07 6.37
N ALA A 34 5.65 -3.25 5.32
CA ALA A 34 6.64 -4.32 5.25
C ALA A 34 7.70 -4.15 6.34
N ARG A 35 8.17 -2.92 6.60
CA ARG A 35 9.09 -2.64 7.71
C ARG A 35 8.44 -2.85 9.06
N ALA A 36 7.25 -2.30 9.30
CA ALA A 36 6.57 -2.40 10.59
C ALA A 36 6.16 -3.84 10.95
N ARG A 37 5.82 -4.67 9.97
CA ARG A 37 5.37 -6.05 10.18
C ARG A 37 6.42 -7.10 9.84
N ASN A 38 7.67 -6.68 9.55
CA ASN A 38 8.76 -7.54 9.13
C ASN A 38 8.36 -8.53 8.02
N TRP A 39 7.71 -8.01 6.97
CA TRP A 39 7.36 -8.84 5.81
C TRP A 39 8.63 -9.25 5.06
N SER A 40 8.69 -10.51 4.64
CA SER A 40 9.74 -10.98 3.74
C SER A 40 9.61 -10.33 2.36
N TRP A 41 10.72 -10.27 1.63
CA TRP A 41 10.77 -9.77 0.25
C TRP A 41 9.71 -10.42 -0.66
N GLN A 42 9.54 -11.74 -0.54
CA GLN A 42 8.54 -12.50 -1.28
C GLN A 42 7.12 -12.08 -0.91
N ARG A 43 6.82 -11.96 0.39
CA ARG A 43 5.49 -11.56 0.86
C ARG A 43 5.15 -10.14 0.43
N THR A 44 6.09 -9.20 0.56
CA THR A 44 5.91 -7.82 0.11
C THR A 44 5.66 -7.78 -1.40
N SER A 45 6.46 -8.48 -2.18
CA SER A 45 6.30 -8.53 -3.65
C SER A 45 4.92 -9.05 -4.05
N TRP A 46 4.46 -10.15 -3.44
CA TRP A 46 3.14 -10.70 -3.76
C TRP A 46 1.98 -9.78 -3.38
N ILE A 47 2.06 -9.13 -2.21
CA ILE A 47 1.03 -8.18 -1.77
C ILE A 47 1.01 -6.96 -2.71
N THR A 48 2.18 -6.41 -3.04
CA THR A 48 2.31 -5.28 -3.97
C THR A 48 1.76 -5.62 -5.35
N LEU A 49 2.12 -6.79 -5.91
CA LEU A 49 1.61 -7.23 -7.20
C LEU A 49 0.10 -7.47 -7.19
N ALA A 50 -0.44 -8.08 -6.13
CA ALA A 50 -1.88 -8.30 -6.00
C ALA A 50 -2.64 -6.97 -5.92
N CYS A 51 -2.15 -6.00 -5.15
CA CYS A 51 -2.75 -4.68 -5.04
C CYS A 51 -2.64 -3.90 -6.36
N GLY A 52 -1.45 -3.89 -6.98
CA GLY A 52 -1.23 -3.23 -8.27
C GLY A 52 -2.10 -3.82 -9.38
N LEU A 53 -2.26 -5.15 -9.42
CA LEU A 53 -3.14 -5.80 -10.39
C LEU A 53 -4.61 -5.48 -10.14
N GLY A 54 -5.06 -5.48 -8.88
CA GLY A 54 -6.44 -5.11 -8.53
C GLY A 54 -6.77 -3.67 -8.91
N HIS A 55 -5.88 -2.74 -8.57
CA HIS A 55 -5.95 -1.32 -8.91
C HIS A 55 -5.98 -1.06 -10.42
N LEU A 56 -5.09 -1.73 -11.16
CA LEU A 56 -5.02 -1.61 -12.60
C LEU A 56 -6.29 -2.16 -13.24
N THR A 57 -6.66 -3.41 -12.91
CA THR A 57 -7.80 -4.09 -13.53
C THR A 57 -9.14 -3.42 -13.26
N SER A 58 -9.34 -2.81 -12.09
CA SER A 58 -10.55 -2.02 -11.82
C SER A 58 -10.65 -0.80 -12.73
N SER A 59 -9.53 -0.10 -12.97
CA SER A 59 -9.49 1.09 -13.82
C SER A 59 -9.59 0.75 -15.32
N ILE A 60 -8.92 -0.33 -15.77
CA ILE A 60 -9.09 -0.87 -17.14
C ILE A 60 -10.56 -1.22 -17.36
N GLY A 61 -11.15 -1.96 -16.41
CA GLY A 61 -12.53 -2.43 -16.51
C GLY A 61 -13.52 -1.28 -16.65
N LEU A 62 -13.35 -0.23 -15.84
CA LEU A 62 -14.16 1.00 -15.96
C LEU A 62 -13.98 1.68 -17.32
N GLY A 63 -12.75 1.81 -17.81
CA GLY A 63 -12.47 2.39 -19.13
C GLY A 63 -13.11 1.61 -20.28
N ILE A 64 -13.01 0.27 -20.27
CA ILE A 64 -13.62 -0.60 -21.29
C ILE A 64 -15.15 -0.52 -21.24
N VAL A 65 -15.75 -0.61 -20.06
CA VAL A 65 -17.21 -0.50 -19.90
C VAL A 65 -17.69 0.86 -20.37
N ALA A 66 -17.01 1.94 -19.98
CA ALA A 66 -17.33 3.29 -20.43
C ALA A 66 -17.25 3.42 -21.96
N ALA A 67 -16.18 2.92 -22.58
CA ALA A 67 -16.04 2.91 -24.03
C ALA A 67 -17.15 2.14 -24.73
N TRP A 68 -17.54 0.97 -24.18
CA TRP A 68 -18.60 0.13 -24.75
C TRP A 68 -19.97 0.81 -24.76
N PHE A 69 -20.30 1.53 -23.69
CA PHE A 69 -21.56 2.26 -23.55
C PHE A 69 -21.50 3.69 -24.09
N GLY A 70 -20.37 4.11 -24.67
CA GLY A 70 -20.19 5.48 -25.17
C GLY A 70 -20.29 6.55 -24.09
N VAL A 71 -19.88 6.23 -22.86
CA VAL A 71 -19.92 7.14 -21.72
C VAL A 71 -18.87 8.24 -21.92
N GLU A 72 -19.29 9.49 -21.75
CA GLU A 72 -18.41 10.66 -21.87
C GLU A 72 -17.26 10.61 -20.85
N LEU A 73 -16.06 11.03 -21.29
CA LEU A 73 -14.84 11.03 -20.48
C LEU A 73 -15.02 11.71 -19.12
N GLN A 74 -15.78 12.82 -19.06
CA GLN A 74 -16.02 13.54 -17.81
C GLN A 74 -16.79 12.72 -16.77
N ARG A 75 -17.75 11.89 -17.20
CA ARG A 75 -18.49 11.02 -16.28
C ARG A 75 -17.60 9.92 -15.72
N VAL A 76 -16.73 9.35 -16.54
CA VAL A 76 -15.75 8.34 -16.10
C VAL A 76 -14.75 8.97 -15.13
N ALA A 77 -14.23 10.15 -15.46
CA ALA A 77 -13.33 10.89 -14.59
C ALA A 77 -13.97 11.24 -13.23
N HIS A 78 -15.26 11.55 -13.20
CA HIS A 78 -15.98 11.75 -11.94
C HIS A 78 -16.08 10.46 -11.09
N ILE A 79 -16.27 9.29 -11.73
CA ILE A 79 -16.27 8.00 -11.03
C ILE A 79 -14.88 7.74 -10.43
N GLU A 80 -13.80 7.99 -11.19
CA GLU A 80 -12.43 7.91 -10.68
C GLU A 80 -12.18 8.88 -9.53
N SER A 81 -12.64 10.13 -9.60
CA SER A 81 -12.41 11.08 -8.50
C SER A 81 -13.10 10.66 -7.21
N VAL A 82 -14.26 10.01 -7.30
CA VAL A 82 -14.94 9.41 -6.14
C VAL A 82 -14.14 8.22 -5.61
N ARG A 83 -13.65 7.34 -6.50
CA ARG A 83 -12.76 6.22 -6.16
C ARG A 83 -11.50 6.72 -5.43
N GLY A 84 -10.83 7.75 -5.97
CA GLY A 84 -9.71 8.48 -5.36
C GLY A 84 -10.01 9.03 -3.99
N SER A 85 -11.16 9.66 -3.82
CA SER A 85 -11.60 10.16 -2.52
C SER A 85 -11.74 9.02 -1.50
N VAL A 86 -12.36 7.91 -1.89
CA VAL A 86 -12.50 6.72 -1.01
C VAL A 86 -11.14 6.14 -0.63
N ALA A 87 -10.23 5.98 -1.60
CA ALA A 87 -8.88 5.49 -1.33
C ALA A 87 -8.10 6.42 -0.40
N THR A 88 -8.15 7.73 -0.65
CA THR A 88 -7.48 8.76 0.15
C THR A 88 -7.96 8.75 1.59
N TRP A 89 -9.27 8.85 1.81
CA TRP A 89 -9.84 8.83 3.16
C TRP A 89 -9.62 7.48 3.85
N GLY A 90 -9.66 6.37 3.11
CA GLY A 90 -9.31 5.05 3.61
C GLY A 90 -7.88 4.98 4.12
N LEU A 91 -6.93 5.55 3.37
CA LEU A 91 -5.52 5.60 3.75
C LEU A 91 -5.28 6.50 4.97
N ILE A 92 -5.92 7.67 5.02
CA ILE A 92 -5.89 8.59 6.18
C ILE A 92 -6.42 7.89 7.42
N ALA A 93 -7.62 7.29 7.33
CA ALA A 93 -8.26 6.62 8.46
C ALA A 93 -7.41 5.44 8.95
N PHE A 94 -6.94 4.60 8.03
CA PHE A 94 -6.07 3.49 8.36
C PHE A 94 -4.76 3.96 9.00
N GLY A 95 -4.11 4.98 8.44
CA GLY A 95 -2.89 5.58 8.96
C GLY A 95 -3.06 6.15 10.37
N ALA A 96 -4.13 6.91 10.62
CA ALA A 96 -4.44 7.47 11.93
C ALA A 96 -4.70 6.38 13.00
N ILE A 97 -5.50 5.38 12.66
CA ILE A 97 -5.79 4.24 13.56
C ILE A 97 -4.50 3.48 13.86
N TYR A 98 -3.71 3.17 12.84
CA TYR A 98 -2.46 2.43 12.97
C TYR A 98 -1.40 3.21 13.76
N PHE A 99 -1.33 4.54 13.57
CA PHE A 99 -0.46 5.44 14.33
C PHE A 99 -0.82 5.44 15.82
N ALA A 100 -2.09 5.67 16.14
CA ALA A 100 -2.57 5.68 17.53
C ALA A 100 -2.37 4.32 18.21
N TRP A 101 -2.63 3.22 17.50
CA TRP A 101 -2.36 1.88 17.98
C TRP A 101 -0.85 1.64 18.20
N GLY A 102 -0.02 2.06 17.25
CA GLY A 102 1.44 1.96 17.34
C GLY A 102 2.02 2.74 18.52
N LEU A 103 1.48 3.92 18.81
CA LEU A 103 1.89 4.73 19.95
C LEU A 103 1.49 4.08 21.29
N ARG A 104 0.26 3.54 21.38
CA ARG A 104 -0.20 2.79 22.55
C ARG A 104 0.64 1.54 22.79
N ARG A 105 1.00 0.81 21.72
CA ARG A 105 1.89 -0.36 21.80
C ARG A 105 3.28 0.04 22.31
N ALA A 106 3.86 1.11 21.78
CA ALA A 106 5.16 1.61 22.21
C ALA A 106 5.15 2.09 23.67
N ALA A 107 4.07 2.72 24.12
CA ALA A 107 3.93 3.22 25.50
C ALA A 107 3.75 2.09 26.53
N ARG A 108 3.09 0.98 26.14
CA ARG A 108 2.88 -0.20 27.00
C ARG A 108 4.08 -1.16 27.01
N GLY A 109 4.94 -1.12 26.01
CA GLY A 109 6.18 -1.92 25.94
C GLY A 109 7.29 -1.46 26.88
N GLN A 110 6.96 -0.84 28.02
CA GLN A 110 7.93 -0.57 29.07
C GLN A 110 8.34 -1.91 29.70
N SER A 111 9.53 -2.39 29.35
CA SER A 111 10.24 -3.36 30.17
C SER A 111 10.49 -2.73 31.54
N HIS A 112 9.83 -3.25 32.58
CA HIS A 112 10.03 -2.81 33.95
C HIS A 112 11.21 -3.56 34.56
N ASP A 113 12.24 -2.83 35.00
CA ASP A 113 13.30 -3.38 35.86
C ASP A 113 12.75 -3.58 37.27
N HIS A 114 12.78 -4.82 37.75
CA HIS A 114 12.51 -5.12 39.14
C HIS A 114 13.52 -6.14 39.67
N ALA A 115 13.83 -6.02 40.96
CA ALA A 115 14.76 -6.91 41.63
C ALA A 115 13.98 -8.12 42.16
N HIS A 116 14.38 -9.32 41.74
CA HIS A 116 13.82 -10.56 42.26
C HIS A 116 14.81 -11.28 43.15
N TRP A 117 14.26 -11.98 44.14
CA TRP A 117 15.00 -12.88 45.00
C TRP A 117 14.81 -14.32 44.52
N HIS A 118 15.89 -14.95 44.08
CA HIS A 118 15.88 -16.38 43.79
C HIS A 118 16.52 -17.14 44.94
N THR A 119 15.82 -18.17 45.43
CA THR A 119 16.26 -19.05 46.53
C THR A 119 17.59 -19.75 46.27
N GLN A 120 18.05 -19.82 45.01
CA GLN A 120 19.33 -20.46 44.64
C GLN A 120 20.46 -19.48 44.27
N THR A 121 20.16 -18.22 43.91
CA THR A 121 21.18 -17.28 43.37
C THR A 121 21.16 -15.90 44.03
N GLY A 122 20.29 -15.66 45.01
CA GLY A 122 20.18 -14.39 45.72
C GLY A 122 19.48 -13.29 44.89
N LEU A 123 19.61 -12.04 45.36
CA LEU A 123 19.01 -10.86 44.73
C LEU A 123 19.71 -10.54 43.41
N HIS A 124 19.00 -10.62 42.29
CA HIS A 124 19.55 -10.17 41.02
C HIS A 124 18.54 -9.35 40.21
N ARG A 125 19.07 -8.34 39.51
CA ARG A 125 18.33 -7.51 38.57
C ARG A 125 18.53 -8.07 37.18
N HIS A 126 17.43 -8.37 36.50
CA HIS A 126 17.43 -8.73 35.09
C HIS A 126 16.30 -7.97 34.41
N ALA A 127 16.53 -7.48 33.19
CA ALA A 127 15.49 -6.84 32.40
C ALA A 127 14.62 -7.94 31.78
N HIS A 128 13.33 -7.98 32.12
CA HIS A 128 12.37 -8.86 31.44
C HIS A 128 11.34 -8.01 30.70
N SER A 129 10.97 -8.46 29.49
CA SER A 129 9.68 -8.14 28.90
C SER A 129 8.71 -9.26 29.30
N HIS A 130 7.69 -8.97 30.11
CA HIS A 130 6.59 -9.91 30.35
C HIS A 130 5.71 -10.01 29.09
N GLU A 131 6.24 -10.56 28.00
CA GLU A 131 5.42 -11.01 26.86
C GLU A 131 4.74 -12.37 27.15
N GLY A 132 5.16 -13.10 28.20
CA GLY A 132 4.76 -14.50 28.42
C GLY A 132 3.81 -14.79 29.58
N GLU A 133 3.58 -13.87 30.52
CA GLU A 133 2.75 -14.16 31.70
C GLU A 133 1.89 -12.94 32.06
N HIS A 134 0.59 -13.11 31.86
CA HIS A 134 -0.56 -12.31 32.31
C HIS A 134 -1.36 -11.49 31.27
N ILE A 135 -2.63 -11.93 31.16
CA ILE A 135 -3.84 -11.29 30.62
C ILE A 135 -3.90 -11.15 29.09
N HIS A 136 -4.46 -12.18 28.46
CA HIS A 136 -5.05 -12.10 27.12
C HIS A 136 -6.27 -11.17 27.13
N VAL A 137 -6.05 -9.86 26.98
CA VAL A 137 -7.11 -8.96 26.52
C VAL A 137 -7.23 -9.13 25.01
N HIS A 138 -8.30 -9.80 24.56
CA HIS A 138 -8.71 -9.83 23.16
C HIS A 138 -9.01 -8.40 22.68
N ALA A 139 -7.98 -7.64 22.32
CA ALA A 139 -8.10 -6.29 21.78
C ALA A 139 -7.85 -6.30 20.26
N GLY A 140 -8.93 -6.56 19.51
CA GLY A 140 -9.06 -6.17 18.11
C GLY A 140 -8.80 -7.26 17.07
N ALA A 141 -9.88 -7.98 16.71
CA ALA A 141 -10.08 -8.68 15.44
C ALA A 141 -8.88 -9.50 14.91
N GLN A 142 -8.56 -10.58 15.59
CA GLN A 142 -7.80 -11.70 15.01
C GLN A 142 -8.79 -12.84 14.80
N VAL A 143 -9.17 -13.08 13.54
CA VAL A 143 -9.93 -14.28 13.17
C VAL A 143 -8.95 -15.45 13.21
N GLU A 144 -9.11 -16.30 14.22
CA GLU A 144 -8.41 -17.57 14.36
C GLU A 144 -9.02 -18.59 13.39
N ASP A 145 -8.33 -18.88 12.29
CA ASP A 145 -8.54 -20.15 11.59
C ASP A 145 -7.70 -21.23 12.31
N GLY A 146 -8.20 -22.47 12.35
CA GLY A 146 -7.64 -23.64 13.06
C GLY A 146 -6.25 -24.13 12.62
N THR A 147 -5.37 -23.24 12.20
CA THR A 147 -3.98 -23.45 11.77
C THR A 147 -2.96 -22.65 12.59
N GLY A 148 -3.38 -21.94 13.64
CA GLY A 148 -2.48 -21.26 14.59
C GLY A 148 -1.76 -20.02 14.04
N ARG A 149 -2.12 -19.52 12.85
CA ARG A 149 -1.60 -18.25 12.30
C ARG A 149 -2.65 -17.15 12.40
N ALA A 150 -2.40 -16.16 13.27
CA ALA A 150 -3.20 -14.93 13.32
C ALA A 150 -3.22 -14.25 11.94
N ARG A 151 -4.39 -14.19 11.31
CA ARG A 151 -4.57 -13.59 9.98
C ARG A 151 -4.46 -12.07 10.10
N SER A 152 -3.36 -11.49 9.64
CA SER A 152 -3.21 -10.03 9.61
C SER A 152 -4.17 -9.44 8.58
N ILE A 153 -5.10 -8.58 9.00
CA ILE A 153 -6.05 -7.89 8.11
C ILE A 153 -5.41 -6.83 7.21
N THR A 154 -4.19 -6.40 7.53
CA THR A 154 -3.52 -5.29 6.83
C THR A 154 -3.40 -5.46 5.32
N PRO A 155 -2.99 -6.62 4.76
CA PRO A 155 -2.94 -6.80 3.31
C PRO A 155 -4.30 -6.64 2.64
N TRP A 156 -5.39 -7.03 3.32
CA TRP A 156 -6.75 -6.86 2.80
C TRP A 156 -7.19 -5.40 2.82
N VAL A 157 -6.83 -4.66 3.86
CA VAL A 157 -7.09 -3.21 3.94
C VAL A 157 -6.33 -2.48 2.84
N LEU A 158 -5.05 -2.78 2.65
CA LEU A 158 -4.25 -2.20 1.56
C LEU A 158 -4.84 -2.56 0.19
N PHE A 159 -5.22 -3.82 -0.02
CA PHE A 159 -5.85 -4.25 -1.25
C PHE A 159 -7.15 -3.50 -1.53
N ALA A 160 -8.02 -3.34 -0.53
CA ALA A 160 -9.26 -2.59 -0.67
C ALA A 160 -8.97 -1.13 -1.06
N ILE A 161 -8.05 -0.46 -0.36
CA ILE A 161 -7.65 0.93 -0.68
C ILE A 161 -7.15 1.04 -2.12
N PHE A 162 -6.29 0.11 -2.56
CA PHE A 162 -5.72 0.13 -3.91
C PHE A 162 -6.73 -0.18 -5.02
N VAL A 163 -7.64 -1.13 -4.81
CA VAL A 163 -8.72 -1.42 -5.77
C VAL A 163 -9.63 -0.21 -5.95
N PHE A 164 -9.86 0.56 -4.90
CA PHE A 164 -10.54 1.86 -5.01
C PHE A 164 -9.61 2.99 -5.44
N GLY A 165 -8.30 2.79 -5.52
CA GLY A 165 -7.37 3.78 -6.04
C GLY A 165 -7.64 4.07 -7.52
N PRO A 166 -7.71 5.34 -7.92
CA PRO A 166 -7.92 5.73 -9.30
C PRO A 166 -6.60 5.64 -10.07
N CYS A 167 -6.69 5.22 -11.32
CA CYS A 167 -5.55 5.28 -12.22
C CYS A 167 -5.88 6.29 -13.31
N GLU A 168 -6.00 7.58 -12.93
CA GLU A 168 -6.50 8.62 -13.82
C GLU A 168 -5.80 8.69 -15.18
N PRO A 169 -4.47 8.51 -15.28
CA PRO A 169 -3.79 8.59 -16.56
C PRO A 169 -4.22 7.50 -17.55
N MET A 170 -4.79 6.40 -17.05
CA MET A 170 -5.14 5.24 -17.86
C MET A 170 -6.37 5.47 -18.75
N ILE A 171 -7.39 6.17 -18.26
CA ILE A 171 -8.67 6.30 -18.98
C ILE A 171 -8.49 7.06 -20.31
N PRO A 172 -7.85 8.24 -20.35
CA PRO A 172 -7.61 8.92 -21.62
C PRO A 172 -6.81 8.04 -22.60
N LEU A 173 -5.80 7.32 -22.09
CA LEU A 173 -4.94 6.46 -22.90
C LEU A 173 -5.71 5.28 -23.53
N VAL A 174 -6.68 4.70 -22.81
CA VAL A 174 -7.56 3.64 -23.32
C VAL A 174 -8.66 4.19 -24.24
N MET A 175 -9.18 5.38 -23.93
CA MET A 175 -10.32 5.96 -24.64
C MET A 175 -9.97 6.45 -26.05
N VAL A 176 -8.73 6.88 -26.30
CA VAL A 176 -8.24 7.27 -27.63
C VAL A 176 -8.38 6.15 -28.67
N PRO A 177 -7.73 4.97 -28.52
CA PRO A 177 -7.89 3.88 -29.48
C PRO A 177 -9.32 3.29 -29.46
N ALA A 178 -10.01 3.33 -28.32
CA ALA A 178 -11.39 2.87 -28.25
C ALA A 178 -12.36 3.72 -29.10
N ALA A 179 -12.14 5.04 -29.18
CA ALA A 179 -12.94 5.94 -30.02
C ALA A 179 -12.81 5.62 -31.52
N GLU A 180 -11.63 5.13 -31.93
CA GLU A 180 -11.36 4.67 -33.30
C GLU A 180 -11.82 3.23 -33.56
N ARG A 181 -12.42 2.56 -32.55
CA ARG A 181 -12.76 1.13 -32.56
C ARG A 181 -11.55 0.20 -32.75
N ASP A 182 -10.35 0.68 -32.41
CA ASP A 182 -9.13 -0.12 -32.42
C ASP A 182 -8.94 -0.86 -31.09
N TRP A 183 -9.58 -2.03 -30.98
CA TRP A 183 -9.46 -2.89 -29.80
C TRP A 183 -8.05 -3.48 -29.61
N LEU A 184 -7.25 -3.59 -30.67
CA LEU A 184 -5.86 -4.01 -30.56
C LEU A 184 -5.01 -2.90 -29.93
N GLY A 185 -5.24 -1.65 -30.32
CA GLY A 185 -4.65 -0.47 -29.68
C GLY A 185 -5.01 -0.38 -28.19
N VAL A 186 -6.28 -0.60 -27.84
CA VAL A 186 -6.73 -0.66 -26.43
C VAL A 186 -5.98 -1.74 -25.64
N ALA A 187 -5.88 -2.96 -26.19
CA ALA A 187 -5.18 -4.06 -25.54
C ALA A 187 -3.67 -3.77 -25.40
N LEU A 188 -3.04 -3.23 -26.45
CA LEU A 188 -1.63 -2.88 -26.46
C LEU A 188 -1.31 -1.83 -25.40
N VAL A 189 -2.06 -0.72 -25.38
CA VAL A 189 -1.88 0.35 -24.39
C VAL A 189 -2.08 -0.18 -22.98
N SER A 190 -3.13 -0.98 -22.75
CA SER A 190 -3.42 -1.58 -21.45
C SER A 190 -2.28 -2.47 -20.94
N VAL A 191 -1.72 -3.34 -21.80
CA VAL A 191 -0.62 -4.22 -21.43
C VAL A 191 0.67 -3.45 -21.20
N VAL A 192 1.01 -2.49 -22.07
CA VAL A 192 2.21 -1.66 -21.94
C VAL A 192 2.14 -0.83 -20.66
N PHE A 193 1.05 -0.11 -20.44
CA PHE A 193 0.84 0.70 -19.24
C PHE A 193 0.91 -0.17 -17.98
N GLY A 194 0.12 -1.25 -17.96
CA GLY A 194 0.03 -2.14 -16.81
C GLY A 194 1.36 -2.79 -16.43
N THR A 195 2.11 -3.26 -17.43
CA THR A 195 3.42 -3.87 -17.19
C THR A 195 4.40 -2.84 -16.64
N MET A 196 4.45 -1.64 -17.21
CA MET A 196 5.34 -0.58 -16.74
C MET A 196 4.98 -0.08 -15.34
N THR A 197 3.69 0.10 -15.03
CA THR A 197 3.22 0.48 -13.70
C THR A 197 3.58 -0.59 -12.66
N LEU A 198 3.32 -1.88 -12.95
CA LEU A 198 3.68 -2.96 -12.02
C LEU A 198 5.19 -3.05 -11.79
N LEU A 199 6.01 -2.89 -12.85
CA LEU A 199 7.47 -2.89 -12.74
C LEU A 199 7.97 -1.68 -11.94
N ALA A 200 7.48 -0.48 -12.23
CA ALA A 200 7.87 0.73 -11.52
C ALA A 200 7.47 0.66 -10.04
N MET A 201 6.24 0.22 -9.76
CA MET A 201 5.70 0.08 -8.41
C MET A 201 6.49 -0.95 -7.62
N LEU A 202 6.71 -2.15 -8.17
CA LEU A 202 7.52 -3.19 -7.51
C LEU A 202 8.96 -2.72 -7.32
N GLY A 203 9.58 -2.12 -8.32
CA GLY A 203 10.94 -1.57 -8.24
C GLY A 203 11.07 -0.53 -7.12
N ALA A 204 10.14 0.43 -7.04
CA ALA A 204 10.12 1.45 -5.99
C ALA A 204 9.92 0.84 -4.60
N VAL A 205 9.02 -0.13 -4.45
CA VAL A 205 8.79 -0.83 -3.17
C VAL A 205 10.03 -1.59 -2.74
N LEU A 206 10.65 -2.36 -3.65
CA LEU A 206 11.83 -3.16 -3.33
C LEU A 206 13.03 -2.26 -3.00
N LEU A 207 13.26 -1.20 -3.76
CA LEU A 207 14.34 -0.23 -3.49
C LEU A 207 14.11 0.51 -2.16
N GLY A 208 12.88 0.95 -1.90
CA GLY A 208 12.51 1.60 -0.64
C GLY A 208 12.67 0.66 0.56
N LEU A 209 12.24 -0.60 0.42
CA LEU A 209 12.40 -1.62 1.46
C LEU A 209 13.87 -1.90 1.74
N TYR A 210 14.71 -2.01 0.70
CA TYR A 210 16.15 -2.20 0.82
C TYR A 210 16.78 -1.04 1.61
N GLY A 211 16.43 0.20 1.27
CA GLY A 211 16.94 1.39 1.95
C GLY A 211 16.54 1.42 3.42
N VAL A 212 15.25 1.23 3.72
CA VAL A 212 14.72 1.31 5.09
C VAL A 212 15.21 0.15 5.97
N GLN A 213 15.41 -1.05 5.42
CA GLN A 213 15.92 -2.20 6.19
C GLN A 213 17.37 -2.00 6.69
N ARG A 214 18.17 -1.18 5.99
CA ARG A 214 19.55 -0.88 6.41
C ARG A 214 19.65 0.12 7.55
N ILE A 215 18.58 0.84 7.86
CA ILE A 215 18.54 1.81 8.94
C ILE A 215 18.30 1.06 10.26
N ARG A 216 19.29 1.09 11.16
CA ARG A 216 19.15 0.58 12.53
C ARG A 216 18.52 1.66 13.39
N LEU A 217 17.28 1.43 13.82
CA LEU A 217 16.50 2.44 14.53
C LEU A 217 16.75 2.41 16.05
N GLY A 218 17.40 1.37 16.58
CA GLY A 218 17.75 1.28 18.00
C GLY A 218 16.53 1.50 18.90
N VAL A 219 16.56 2.52 19.76
CA VAL A 219 15.42 2.87 20.64
C VAL A 219 14.15 3.24 19.85
N ALA A 220 14.28 3.74 18.62
CA ALA A 220 13.14 4.04 17.75
C ALA A 220 12.48 2.79 17.14
N GLU A 221 13.07 1.59 17.27
CA GLU A 221 12.45 0.35 16.80
C GLU A 221 11.09 0.09 17.48
N ARG A 222 10.94 0.49 18.76
CA ARG A 222 9.66 0.40 19.48
C ARG A 222 8.54 1.22 18.85
N TYR A 223 8.88 2.28 18.09
CA TYR A 223 7.94 3.16 17.42
C TYR A 223 7.71 2.79 15.95
N THR A 224 8.29 1.69 15.43
CA THR A 224 8.18 1.34 14.00
C THR A 224 6.73 1.28 13.51
N HIS A 225 5.81 0.74 14.31
CA HIS A 225 4.38 0.74 13.98
C HIS A 225 3.77 2.13 13.95
N ALA A 226 4.13 3.00 14.91
CA ALA A 226 3.68 4.38 14.91
C ALA A 226 4.23 5.11 13.68
N LEU A 227 5.53 5.02 13.42
CA LEU A 227 6.14 5.63 12.24
C LEU A 227 5.48 5.18 10.94
N ALA A 228 5.18 3.88 10.78
CA ALA A 228 4.44 3.40 9.62
C ALA A 228 3.03 4.03 9.51
N GLY A 229 2.27 4.10 10.61
CA GLY A 229 0.96 4.74 10.63
C GLY A 229 1.03 6.24 10.30
N LEU A 230 2.04 6.93 10.83
CA LEU A 230 2.30 8.34 10.52
C LEU A 230 2.65 8.52 9.05
N THR A 231 3.50 7.66 8.48
CA THR A 231 3.82 7.68 7.06
C THR A 231 2.56 7.53 6.21
N LEU A 232 1.69 6.56 6.50
CA LEU A 232 0.42 6.39 5.79
C LEU A 232 -0.49 7.61 5.90
N LEU A 233 -0.60 8.18 7.11
CA LEU A 233 -1.40 9.37 7.36
C LEU A 233 -0.89 10.58 6.56
N LEU A 234 0.43 10.78 6.51
CA LEU A 234 1.06 11.85 5.73
C LEU A 234 0.90 11.62 4.23
N THR A 235 1.02 10.38 3.75
CA THR A 235 0.77 10.03 2.35
C THR A 235 -0.68 10.34 1.97
N GLY A 236 -1.67 9.90 2.75
CA GLY A 236 -3.07 10.22 2.49
C GLY A 236 -3.37 11.72 2.62
N GLY A 237 -2.74 12.41 3.56
CA GLY A 237 -2.84 13.88 3.68
C GLY A 237 -2.25 14.61 2.46
N ALA A 238 -1.15 14.12 1.91
CA ALA A 238 -0.57 14.65 0.67
C ALA A 238 -1.51 14.43 -0.53
N MET A 239 -2.11 13.25 -0.66
CA MET A 239 -3.13 12.99 -1.71
C MET A 239 -4.29 13.97 -1.58
N ALA A 240 -4.83 14.15 -0.37
CA ALA A 240 -5.94 15.06 -0.13
C ALA A 240 -5.60 16.54 -0.41
N ALA A 241 -4.37 16.96 -0.11
CA ALA A 241 -3.93 18.35 -0.27
C ALA A 241 -3.55 18.70 -1.72
N PHE A 242 -2.93 17.76 -2.44
CA PHE A 242 -2.39 17.99 -3.78
C PHE A 242 -3.27 17.42 -4.90
N GLY A 243 -4.32 16.68 -4.57
CA GLY A 243 -5.17 16.01 -5.56
C GLY A 243 -4.39 15.00 -6.40
N LEU A 244 -3.46 14.30 -5.75
CA LEU A 244 -2.64 13.23 -6.34
C LEU A 244 -3.42 11.92 -6.42
#